data_AF-A0AA87LK57-F1
#
_entry.id   AF-A0AA87LK57-F1
#
_cell.length_a   1.000
_cell.length_b   1.000
_cell.length_c   1.000
_cell.angle_alpha   90.00
_cell.angle_beta   90.00
_cell.angle_gamma   90.00
#
_symmetry.space_group_name_H-M   'P 1'
#
loop_
_entity.id
_entity.type
_entity.pdbx_description
1 polymer ?
#
loop_
_entity_poly.entity_id
_entity_poly.type
_entity_poly.pdbx_seq_one_letter_code
_entity_poly.pdbx_strand_id
1 'polypeptide(L)'
;MLKPDYTAAFQRDIKKLKRKHTDLRPLKEVIRLVLEDTADSKEVLRRRHRAHTLTGDLNGVLECHIGNAGDWLLLWIRDDGTAMFMRTGSHDELFGQIAGLHPALNQPTAI
;
A
#
# COMPACT_ATOMS: atom_id res chain seq x y z
N MET A 1 15.71 9.38 6.85
CA MET A 1 14.26 9.18 7.01
C MET A 1 13.55 9.89 5.89
N LEU A 2 12.59 9.23 5.25
CA LEU A 2 11.75 9.83 4.21
C LEU A 2 10.70 10.74 4.84
N LYS A 3 10.26 11.74 4.08
CA LYS A 3 9.10 12.56 4.44
C LYS A 3 7.81 11.83 4.03
N PRO A 4 6.80 11.73 4.90
CA PRO A 4 5.53 11.17 4.49
C PRO A 4 4.72 12.17 3.66
N ASP A 5 4.17 11.72 2.55
CA ASP A 5 3.12 12.41 1.80
C ASP A 5 1.89 11.50 1.66
N TYR A 6 0.68 12.08 1.68
CA TYR A 6 -0.57 11.32 1.70
C TYR A 6 -1.55 11.86 0.67
N THR A 7 -1.84 11.04 -0.34
CA THR A 7 -2.86 11.39 -1.33
C THR A 7 -4.25 11.49 -0.71
N ALA A 8 -5.15 12.25 -1.36
CA ALA A 8 -6.55 12.33 -0.94
C ALA A 8 -7.26 10.96 -0.94
N ALA A 9 -6.84 10.03 -1.81
CA ALA A 9 -7.36 8.67 -1.85
C ALA A 9 -6.97 7.89 -0.58
N PHE A 10 -5.69 7.89 -0.23
CA PHE A 10 -5.20 7.30 1.02
C PHE A 10 -5.94 7.84 2.25
N GLN A 11 -6.12 9.17 2.33
CA GLN A 11 -6.84 9.78 3.45
C GLN A 11 -8.30 9.33 3.54
N ARG A 12 -8.98 9.11 2.40
CA ARG A 12 -10.34 8.53 2.37
C ARG A 12 -10.34 7.08 2.82
N ASP A 13 -9.35 6.30 2.41
CA ASP A 13 -9.21 4.90 2.80
C ASP A 13 -9.03 4.75 4.32
N ILE A 14 -8.17 5.59 4.92
CA ILE A 14 -8.01 5.65 6.39
C ILE A 14 -9.34 5.99 7.08
N LYS A 15 -10.12 6.94 6.55
CA LYS A 15 -11.44 7.28 7.12
C LYS A 15 -12.39 6.09 7.06
N LYS A 16 -12.38 5.29 5.98
CA LYS A 16 -13.18 4.06 5.88
C LYS A 16 -12.76 3.02 6.91
N LEU A 17 -11.46 2.75 7.05
CA LEU A 17 -10.94 1.80 8.04
C LEU A 17 -11.31 2.20 9.47
N LYS A 18 -11.22 3.51 9.79
CA LYS A 18 -11.69 4.04 11.09
C LYS A 18 -13.18 3.81 11.32
N ARG A 19 -14.01 4.00 10.28
CA ARG A 19 -15.46 3.74 10.37
C ARG A 19 -15.79 2.25 10.57
N LYS A 20 -14.95 1.36 10.04
CA LYS A 20 -15.04 -0.09 10.27
C LYS A 20 -14.42 -0.54 11.60
N HIS A 21 -13.96 0.39 12.44
CA HIS A 21 -13.26 0.11 13.70
C HIS A 21 -12.01 -0.78 13.52
N THR A 22 -11.37 -0.73 12.35
CA THR A 22 -10.15 -1.48 12.08
C THR A 22 -8.99 -0.93 12.89
N ASP A 23 -8.22 -1.82 13.53
CA ASP A 23 -7.03 -1.44 14.28
C ASP A 23 -5.92 -0.92 13.35
N LEU A 24 -5.57 0.35 13.48
CA LEU A 24 -4.58 1.03 12.63
C LEU A 24 -3.14 0.90 13.13
N ARG A 25 -2.90 0.28 14.29
CA ARG A 25 -1.55 0.05 14.84
C ARG A 25 -0.62 -0.65 13.84
N PRO A 26 -0.97 -1.80 13.22
CA PRO A 26 -0.07 -2.47 12.27
C PRO A 26 0.25 -1.61 11.05
N LEU A 27 -0.69 -0.79 10.57
CA LEU A 27 -0.43 0.14 9.47
C LEU A 27 0.60 1.20 9.86
N LYS A 28 0.47 1.78 11.07
CA LYS A 28 1.42 2.80 11.56
C LYS A 28 2.84 2.25 11.68
N GLU A 29 2.97 1.00 12.14
CA GLU A 29 4.28 0.34 12.22
C GLU A 29 4.91 0.18 10.84
N VAL A 30 4.14 -0.26 9.84
CA VAL A 30 4.64 -0.37 8.47
C VAL A 30 5.02 0.98 7.88
N ILE A 31 4.18 2.01 8.06
CA ILE A 31 4.50 3.38 7.62
C ILE A 31 5.82 3.82 8.24
N ARG A 32 6.04 3.56 9.53
CA ARG A 32 7.29 3.89 10.21
C ARG A 32 8.49 3.20 9.54
N LEU A 33 8.41 1.90 9.27
CA LEU A 33 9.47 1.16 8.57
C LEU A 33 9.75 1.72 7.17
N VAL A 34 8.70 2.12 6.44
CA VAL A 34 8.85 2.79 5.13
C VAL A 34 9.59 4.11 5.29
N LEU A 35 9.24 4.93 6.28
CA LEU A 35 9.87 6.22 6.53
C LEU A 35 11.30 6.12 7.08
N GLU A 36 11.63 5.04 7.79
CA GLU A 36 13.00 4.76 8.24
C GLU A 36 13.94 4.57 7.04
N ASP A 37 13.50 3.89 5.98
CA ASP A 37 14.17 3.71 4.68
C ASP A 37 15.60 3.11 4.77
N THR A 38 15.92 2.47 5.89
CA THR A 38 17.20 1.78 6.11
C THR A 38 17.21 0.40 5.43
N ALA A 39 18.40 -0.20 5.29
CA ALA A 39 18.54 -1.55 4.74
C ALA A 39 17.79 -2.60 5.59
N ASP A 40 17.84 -2.47 6.93
CA ASP A 40 17.12 -3.33 7.86
C ASP A 40 15.61 -3.20 7.71
N SER A 41 15.09 -1.96 7.72
CA SER A 41 13.65 -1.71 7.55
C SER A 41 13.13 -2.25 6.22
N LYS A 42 13.90 -2.12 5.13
CA LYS A 42 13.59 -2.70 3.82
C LYS A 42 13.59 -4.23 3.84
N GLU A 43 14.53 -4.85 4.53
CA GLU A 43 14.56 -6.30 4.69
C GLU A 43 13.36 -6.80 5.50
N VAL A 44 13.00 -6.11 6.58
CA VAL A 44 11.81 -6.41 7.39
C VAL A 44 10.54 -6.29 6.54
N LEU A 45 10.38 -5.21 5.77
CA LEU A 45 9.26 -5.01 4.85
C LEU A 45 9.20 -6.15 3.81
N ARG A 46 10.32 -6.52 3.21
CA ARG A 46 10.37 -7.59 2.21
C ARG A 46 10.03 -8.96 2.80
N ARG A 47 10.59 -9.32 3.96
CA ARG A 47 10.43 -10.67 4.54
C ARG A 47 9.13 -10.85 5.31
N ARG A 48 8.72 -9.85 6.11
CA ARG A 48 7.53 -9.94 6.98
C ARG A 48 6.28 -9.41 6.29
N HIS A 49 6.41 -8.31 5.56
CA HIS A 49 5.28 -7.64 4.89
C HIS A 49 5.19 -7.97 3.40
N ARG A 50 6.02 -8.90 2.90
CA ARG A 50 6.06 -9.31 1.49
C ARG A 50 6.16 -8.11 0.53
N ALA A 51 6.90 -7.09 0.95
CA ALA A 51 7.01 -5.87 0.16
C ALA A 51 7.67 -6.16 -1.18
N HIS A 52 7.03 -5.72 -2.26
CA HIS A 52 7.50 -5.90 -3.61
C HIS A 52 7.05 -4.74 -4.50
N THR A 53 7.76 -4.54 -5.60
CA THR A 53 7.38 -3.55 -6.61
C THR A 53 6.36 -4.18 -7.55
N LEU A 54 5.27 -3.47 -7.80
CA LEU A 54 4.26 -3.85 -8.78
C LEU A 54 4.84 -3.75 -10.19
N THR A 55 4.29 -4.54 -11.12
CA THR A 55 4.67 -4.58 -12.52
C THR A 55 3.52 -4.11 -13.42
N GLY A 56 3.76 -3.92 -14.71
CA GLY A 56 2.74 -3.43 -15.67
C GLY A 56 2.48 -1.93 -15.56
N ASP A 57 1.23 -1.50 -15.69
CA ASP A 57 0.82 -0.08 -15.61
C ASP A 57 1.13 0.60 -14.26
N LEU A 58 1.41 -0.19 -13.22
CA LEU A 58 1.80 0.28 -11.89
C LEU A 58 3.30 0.09 -11.62
N ASN A 59 4.11 0.00 -12.68
CA ASN A 59 5.56 -0.11 -12.54
C ASN A 59 6.13 1.07 -11.73
N GLY A 60 6.91 0.76 -10.69
CA GLY A 60 7.46 1.74 -9.74
C GLY A 60 6.61 1.97 -8.49
N VAL A 61 5.40 1.42 -8.42
CA VAL A 61 4.59 1.40 -7.19
C VAL A 61 5.08 0.25 -6.30
N LEU A 62 5.32 0.55 -5.03
CA LEU A 62 5.59 -0.47 -4.02
C LEU A 62 4.29 -0.88 -3.33
N GLU A 63 4.14 -2.18 -3.12
CA GLU A 63 3.05 -2.78 -2.36
C GLU A 63 3.61 -3.62 -1.20
N CYS A 64 2.94 -3.61 -0.06
CA CYS A 64 3.19 -4.56 1.02
C CYS A 64 1.91 -4.92 1.78
N HIS A 65 1.93 -6.08 2.45
CA HIS A 65 0.87 -6.56 3.33
C HIS A 65 1.02 -6.02 4.75
N ILE A 66 -0.07 -5.45 5.26
CA ILE A 66 -0.22 -4.97 6.63
C ILE A 66 -0.69 -6.13 7.51
N GLY A 67 0.23 -6.66 8.31
CA GLY A 67 0.00 -7.83 9.17
C GLY A 67 0.21 -9.17 8.45
N ASN A 68 0.32 -10.24 9.24
CA ASN A 68 0.61 -11.60 8.73
C ASN A 68 -0.63 -12.41 8.34
N ALA A 69 -1.85 -11.91 8.61
CA ALA A 69 -3.08 -12.70 8.58
C ALA A 69 -4.26 -11.96 7.90
N GLY A 70 -4.04 -11.41 6.71
CA GLY A 70 -5.18 -10.91 5.92
C GLY A 70 -4.83 -10.16 4.64
N ASP A 71 -5.89 -9.87 3.90
CA ASP A 71 -5.93 -8.99 2.74
C ASP A 71 -5.94 -7.53 3.20
N TRP A 72 -4.83 -7.01 3.70
CA TRP A 72 -4.68 -5.57 3.92
C TRP A 72 -3.36 -5.12 3.30
N LEU A 73 -3.44 -4.23 2.32
CA LEU A 73 -2.31 -3.74 1.55
C LEU A 73 -2.06 -2.26 1.80
N LEU A 74 -0.82 -1.87 1.58
CA LEU A 74 -0.36 -0.48 1.51
C LEU A 74 0.40 -0.27 0.21
N LEU A 75 -0.01 0.74 -0.55
CA LEU A 75 0.63 1.14 -1.81
C LEU A 75 1.27 2.51 -1.64
N TRP A 76 2.54 2.62 -2.04
CA TRP A 76 3.28 3.88 -2.02
C TRP A 76 4.29 3.99 -3.16
N ILE A 77 4.71 5.21 -3.44
CA ILE A 77 5.85 5.49 -4.32
C ILE A 77 6.92 6.17 -3.48
N ARG A 78 8.19 5.89 -3.77
CA ARG A 78 9.33 6.59 -3.20
C ARG A 78 9.90 7.51 -4.26
N ASP A 79 9.93 8.80 -3.96
CA ASP A 79 10.45 9.84 -4.85
C ASP A 79 11.21 10.91 -4.05
N ASP A 80 12.41 11.28 -4.49
CA ASP A 80 13.25 12.35 -3.93
C ASP A 80 13.19 12.55 -2.40
N GLY A 81 13.42 11.47 -1.63
CA GLY A 81 13.42 11.52 -0.16
C GLY A 81 12.03 11.61 0.48
N THR A 82 10.97 11.38 -0.29
CA THR A 82 9.57 11.36 0.12
C THR A 82 8.96 9.99 -0.14
N ALA A 83 8.11 9.54 0.78
CA ALA A 83 7.26 8.36 0.62
C ALA A 83 5.82 8.83 0.45
N MET A 84 5.31 8.75 -0.77
CA MET A 84 3.94 9.13 -1.11
C MET A 84 3.01 7.93 -0.98
N PHE A 85 2.20 7.91 0.08
CA PHE A 85 1.21 6.87 0.34
C PHE A 85 -0.06 7.13 -0.47
N MET A 86 -0.37 6.18 -1.36
CA MET A 86 -1.41 6.36 -2.38
C MET A 86 -2.72 5.72 -1.98
N ARG A 87 -2.69 4.47 -1.50
CA ARG A 87 -3.89 3.71 -1.17
C ARG A 87 -3.60 2.71 -0.05
N THR A 88 -4.62 2.38 0.74
CA THR A 88 -4.55 1.28 1.70
C THR A 88 -5.92 0.65 1.89
N GLY A 89 -5.99 -0.64 2.21
CA GLY A 89 -7.24 -1.35 2.37
C GLY A 89 -7.11 -2.78 1.91
N SER A 90 -8.24 -3.49 1.82
CA SER A 90 -8.22 -4.85 1.30
C SER A 90 -8.05 -4.91 -0.20
N HIS A 91 -7.60 -6.06 -0.69
CA HIS A 91 -7.45 -6.29 -2.13
C HIS A 91 -8.73 -5.94 -2.89
N ASP A 92 -9.90 -6.38 -2.40
CA ASP A 92 -11.21 -6.08 -2.98
C ASP A 92 -11.52 -4.57 -3.02
N GLU A 93 -11.26 -3.85 -1.93
CA GLU A 93 -11.49 -2.40 -1.88
C GLU A 93 -10.50 -1.62 -2.76
N LEU A 94 -9.28 -2.11 -2.90
CA LEU A 94 -8.25 -1.46 -3.70
C LEU A 94 -8.48 -1.69 -5.18
N PHE A 95 -8.54 -2.95 -5.61
CA PHE A 95 -8.67 -3.32 -7.01
C PHE A 95 -10.08 -3.08 -7.56
N GLY A 96 -11.13 -3.22 -6.76
CA GLY A 96 -12.49 -2.83 -7.16
C GLY A 96 -12.63 -1.33 -7.45
N GLN A 97 -11.87 -0.48 -6.74
CA GLN A 97 -11.85 0.97 -6.98
C GLN A 97 -10.87 1.40 -8.09
N ILE A 98 -9.82 0.62 -8.37
CA ILE A 98 -8.89 0.90 -9.49
C ILE A 98 -9.50 0.44 -10.82
N ALA A 99 -10.22 -0.70 -10.83
CA ALA A 99 -10.93 -1.20 -12.01
C ALA A 99 -12.01 -0.24 -12.54
N GLY A 100 -12.64 0.55 -11.66
CA GLY A 100 -13.59 1.60 -12.05
C GLY A 100 -12.95 2.84 -12.69
N LEU A 101 -11.62 2.99 -12.63
CA LEU A 101 -10.87 4.13 -13.19
C LEU A 101 -10.05 3.77 -14.44
N HIS A 102 -9.75 2.48 -14.66
CA HIS A 102 -9.02 2.03 -15.85
C HIS A 102 -9.60 0.72 -16.41
N PRO A 103 -10.11 0.69 -17.65
CA PRO A 103 -10.67 -0.51 -18.27
C PRO A 103 -9.62 -1.62 -18.55
N ALA A 104 -8.31 -1.34 -18.40
CA ALA A 104 -7.24 -2.30 -18.66
C ALA A 104 -7.08 -3.38 -17.56
N LEU A 105 -7.59 -3.15 -16.35
CA LEU A 105 -7.50 -4.12 -15.23
C LEU A 105 -8.73 -5.04 -15.15
N ASN A 106 -9.69 -4.90 -16.06
CA ASN A 106 -10.86 -5.76 -16.17
C ASN A 106 -10.72 -6.85 -17.24
N GLN A 107 -9.49 -7.20 -17.63
CA GLN A 107 -9.26 -8.38 -18.45
C GLN A 107 -9.39 -9.59 -17.51
N PRO A 108 -10.37 -10.49 -17.71
CA PRO A 108 -10.38 -11.76 -16.99
C PRO A 108 -9.08 -12.47 -17.33
N THR A 109 -8.31 -12.87 -16.32
CA THR A 109 -7.20 -13.79 -16.50
C THR A 109 -7.74 -14.99 -17.27
N ALA A 110 -7.38 -15.08 -18.55
CA ALA A 110 -7.73 -16.22 -19.37
C ALA A 110 -7.07 -17.46 -18.76
N ILE A 111 -7.92 -18.47 -18.55
CA ILE A 111 -7.61 -19.83 -18.09
C ILE A 111 -6.45 -20.48 -18.83
#